data_AF-A0A6I4UXK4-F1
#
_entry.id   AF-A0A6I4UXK4-F1
#
_cell.length_a   1.000
_cell.length_b   1.000
_cell.length_c   1.000
_cell.angle_alpha   90.00
_cell.angle_beta   90.00
_cell.angle_gamma   90.00
#
_symmetry.space_group_name_H-M   'P 1'
#
loop_
_entity.id
_entity.type
_entity.pdbx_description
1 polymer ?
#
loop_
_entity_poly.entity_id
_entity_poly.type
_entity_poly.pdbx_seq_one_letter_code
_entity_poly.pdbx_strand_id
1 'polypeptide(L)'
;MGSIGPFQIIIIALVILVLFGRGRISEMMGDFGKGVKSFRKGLGDDEEPAAKPSARIEGPSHEAKPAAQAAAEPAPASDQTRS
;
A
#
# COMPACT_ATOMS: atom_id res chain seq x y z
N MET A 1 -24.33 26.10 21.22
CA MET A 1 -22.97 25.68 21.59
C MET A 1 -22.55 24.60 20.61
N GLY A 2 -21.71 24.92 19.62
CA GLY A 2 -21.39 24.02 18.52
C GLY A 2 -20.71 22.75 19.01
N SER A 3 -21.36 21.60 18.84
CA SER A 3 -20.75 20.31 19.07
C SER A 3 -19.60 20.13 18.09
N ILE A 4 -18.42 19.79 18.60
CA ILE A 4 -17.32 19.29 17.77
C ILE A 4 -17.83 17.96 17.22
N GLY A 5 -18.39 18.01 16.02
CA GLY A 5 -18.92 16.85 15.35
C GLY A 5 -17.79 15.97 14.83
N PRO A 6 -18.09 14.70 14.50
CA PRO A 6 -17.12 13.81 13.87
C PRO A 6 -16.53 14.41 12.59
N PHE A 7 -17.28 15.27 11.88
CA PHE A 7 -16.80 16.00 10.71
C PHE A 7 -15.63 16.95 11.01
N GLN A 8 -15.66 17.72 12.10
CA GLN A 8 -14.53 18.59 12.46
C GLN A 8 -13.26 17.78 12.80
N ILE A 9 -13.42 16.65 13.49
CA ILE A 9 -12.29 15.79 13.88
C ILE A 9 -11.60 15.22 12.63
N ILE A 10 -12.36 14.77 11.63
CA ILE A 10 -11.80 14.27 10.36
C ILE A 10 -11.02 15.36 9.63
N ILE A 11 -11.54 16.59 9.58
CA ILE A 11 -10.85 17.72 8.94
C ILE A 11 -9.52 18.01 9.64
N ILE A 12 -9.51 18.06 10.98
CA ILE A 12 -8.30 18.30 11.76
C ILE A 12 -7.29 17.17 11.55
N ALA A 13 -7.74 15.91 11.56
CA ALA A 13 -6.89 14.75 11.31
C ALA A 13 -6.25 14.80 9.92
N LEU A 14 -6.97 15.25 8.90
CA LEU A 14 -6.42 15.46 7.55
C LEU A 14 -5.33 16.54 7.54
N VAL A 15 -5.53 17.67 8.21
CA VAL A 15 -4.52 18.73 8.30
C VAL A 15 -3.25 18.19 8.98
N ILE A 16 -3.40 17.48 10.09
CA ILE A 16 -2.26 16.85 10.79
C ILE A 16 -1.57 15.82 9.88
N LEU A 17 -2.33 15.00 9.16
CA LEU A 17 -1.78 14.01 8.24
C LEU A 17 -0.97 14.65 7.09
N VAL A 18 -1.37 15.82 6.59
CA VAL A 18 -0.64 16.55 5.55
C VAL A 18 0.64 17.19 6.11
N LEU A 19 0.58 17.79 7.31
CA LEU A 19 1.73 18.45 7.94
C LEU A 19 2.81 17.45 8.38
N PHE A 20 2.40 16.34 8.98
CA PHE A 20 3.32 15.33 9.50
C PHE A 20 3.60 14.20 8.49
N GLY A 21 2.72 14.01 7.51
CA GLY A 21 2.80 12.94 6.52
C GLY A 21 2.41 11.56 7.08
N ARG A 22 1.97 10.64 6.20
CA ARG A 22 1.61 9.26 6.61
C ARG A 22 2.79 8.47 7.19
N GLY A 23 4.02 8.75 6.74
CA GLY A 23 5.21 8.01 7.15
C GLY A 23 5.54 8.22 8.62
N ARG A 24 5.59 9.48 9.07
CA ARG A 24 5.88 9.81 10.48
C ARG A 24 4.80 9.32 11.43
N ILE A 25 3.53 9.51 11.09
CA ILE A 25 2.41 9.05 11.94
C ILE A 25 2.39 7.53 12.01
N SER A 26 2.64 6.81 10.92
CA SER A 26 2.64 5.34 10.92
C SER A 26 3.81 4.74 11.70
N GLU A 27 4.99 5.37 11.65
CA GLU A 27 6.17 4.97 12.43
C GLU A 27 5.91 5.20 13.94
N MET A 28 5.42 6.39 14.31
CA MET A 28 5.09 6.74 15.69
C MET A 28 3.94 5.87 16.26
N MET A 29 2.90 5.62 15.47
CA MET A 29 1.78 4.77 15.89
C MET A 29 2.19 3.30 16.03
N GLY A 30 3.16 2.84 15.22
CA GLY A 30 3.74 1.51 15.36
C GLY A 30 4.47 1.32 16.70
N ASP A 31 5.31 2.28 17.09
CA ASP A 31 6.04 2.21 18.36
C ASP A 31 5.14 2.45 19.58
N PHE A 32 4.18 3.37 19.47
CA PHE A 32 3.15 3.56 20.49
C PHE A 32 2.28 2.30 20.66
N GLY A 33 1.87 1.67 19.55
CA GLY A 33 1.08 0.44 19.56
C GLY A 33 1.81 -0.73 20.21
N LYS A 34 3.12 -0.87 19.97
CA LYS A 34 3.96 -1.84 20.69
C LYS A 34 3.99 -1.56 22.19
N GLY A 35 4.17 -0.30 22.59
CA GLY A 35 4.19 0.10 24.00
C GLY A 35 2.86 -0.19 24.73
N VAL A 36 1.74 0.18 24.10
CA VAL A 36 0.40 -0.12 24.63
C VAL A 36 0.13 -1.62 24.68
N LYS A 37 0.56 -2.38 23.66
CA LYS A 37 0.45 -3.85 23.65
C LYS A 37 1.26 -4.49 24.78
N SER A 38 2.49 -4.05 24.99
CA SER A 38 3.32 -4.50 26.12
C SER A 38 2.72 -4.13 27.48
N PHE A 39 2.08 -2.95 27.58
CA PHE A 39 1.36 -2.55 28.78
C PHE A 39 0.16 -3.46 29.05
N ARG A 40 -0.69 -3.72 28.05
CA ARG A 40 -1.82 -4.65 28.19
C ARG A 40 -1.39 -6.07 28.51
N LYS A 41 -0.35 -6.56 27.85
CA LYS A 41 0.25 -7.87 28.15
C LYS A 41 0.76 -7.95 29.59
N GLY A 42 1.39 -6.88 30.09
CA GLY A 42 1.84 -6.78 31.49
C GLY A 42 0.71 -6.73 32.51
N LEU A 43 -0.49 -6.28 32.10
CA LEU A 43 -1.71 -6.27 32.92
C LEU A 43 -2.44 -7.63 32.93
N GLY A 44 -1.91 -8.67 32.28
CA GLY A 44 -2.45 -10.05 32.33
C GLY A 44 -3.48 -10.38 31.25
N ASP A 45 -3.57 -9.56 30.20
CA ASP A 45 -4.48 -9.75 29.07
C ASP A 45 -3.74 -10.49 27.94
N ASP A 46 -3.69 -11.82 28.02
CA ASP A 46 -2.87 -12.71 27.16
C ASP A 46 -3.68 -13.32 25.99
N GLU A 47 -4.42 -12.51 25.23
CA GLU A 47 -5.03 -12.97 23.98
C GLU A 47 -4.65 -12.05 22.80
N GLU A 48 -3.77 -12.56 21.95
CA GLU A 48 -3.19 -11.87 20.79
C GLU A 48 -3.77 -12.43 19.48
N PRO A 49 -3.95 -11.60 18.45
CA PRO A 49 -3.16 -11.84 17.25
C PRO A 49 -2.39 -10.58 16.81
N ALA A 50 -1.10 -10.80 16.53
CA ALA A 50 -0.21 -9.86 15.90
C ALA A 50 -0.84 -9.30 14.61
N ALA A 51 -0.94 -7.98 14.53
CA ALA A 51 -1.10 -7.30 13.25
C ALA A 51 0.10 -7.70 12.38
N LYS A 52 -0.15 -8.58 11.42
CA LYS A 52 0.78 -8.93 10.35
C LYS A 52 1.31 -7.63 9.73
N PRO A 53 2.61 -7.54 9.39
CA PRO A 53 3.15 -6.34 8.77
C PRO A 53 2.30 -6.00 7.55
N SER A 54 1.71 -4.81 7.56
CA SER A 54 0.95 -4.30 6.42
C SER A 54 1.81 -4.42 5.20
N ALA A 55 1.22 -5.05 4.18
CA ALA A 55 1.79 -5.24 2.87
C ALA A 55 2.64 -4.04 2.47
N ARG A 56 3.93 -4.33 2.26
CA ARG A 56 4.79 -3.53 1.40
C ARG A 56 3.95 -3.20 0.17
N ILE A 57 3.60 -1.92 -0.01
CA ILE A 57 3.15 -1.45 -1.31
C ILE A 57 4.42 -1.54 -2.17
N GLU A 58 4.64 -2.71 -2.76
CA GLU A 58 5.61 -2.93 -3.82
C GLU A 58 5.11 -2.11 -5.02
N GLY A 59 5.45 -0.84 -5.03
CA GLY A 59 5.78 -0.20 -6.29
C GLY A 59 7.17 -0.66 -6.67
N PRO A 60 7.28 -1.46 -7.74
CA PRO A 60 8.24 -1.14 -8.77
C PRO A 60 7.52 -1.08 -10.11
N SER A 61 7.47 0.13 -10.65
CA SER A 61 7.49 0.37 -12.08
C SER A 61 8.70 -0.36 -12.68
N HIS A 62 8.51 -1.54 -13.25
CA HIS A 62 9.17 -2.04 -14.47
C HIS A 62 8.78 -3.51 -14.70
N GLU A 63 7.63 -3.71 -15.32
CA GLU A 63 7.52 -4.78 -16.29
C GLU A 63 6.88 -4.18 -17.54
N ALA A 64 7.69 -3.42 -18.28
CA ALA A 64 7.48 -3.28 -19.71
C ALA A 64 7.70 -4.67 -20.31
N LYS A 65 6.67 -5.51 -20.25
CA LYS A 65 6.54 -6.72 -21.05
C LYS A 65 6.84 -6.30 -22.49
N PRO A 66 7.94 -6.77 -23.12
CA PRO A 66 8.11 -6.55 -24.55
C PRO A 66 6.88 -7.17 -25.20
N ALA A 67 6.09 -6.34 -25.87
CA ALA A 67 5.05 -6.78 -26.78
C ALA A 67 5.71 -7.44 -28.00
N ALA A 68 6.39 -8.55 -27.77
CA ALA A 68 6.51 -9.59 -28.78
C ALA A 68 5.13 -10.26 -28.80
N GLN A 69 4.49 -10.21 -29.97
CA GLN A 69 3.23 -10.87 -30.31
C GLN A 69 1.95 -10.02 -30.16
N ALA A 70 1.82 -9.02 -31.04
CA ALA A 70 0.53 -8.72 -31.67
C ALA A 70 0.73 -8.19 -33.10
N ALA A 71 0.37 -9.01 -34.07
CA ALA A 71 -0.12 -8.63 -35.40
C ALA A 71 0.81 -7.82 -36.33
N ALA A 72 1.53 -8.54 -37.19
CA ALA A 72 1.74 -8.16 -38.59
C ALA A 72 2.06 -9.41 -39.42
N GLU A 73 1.07 -10.28 -39.60
CA GLU A 73 1.00 -11.05 -40.84
C GLU A 73 0.46 -10.09 -41.90
N PRO A 74 1.24 -9.83 -42.95
CA PRO A 74 0.84 -10.35 -44.25
C PRO A 74 2.02 -10.96 -44.99
N ALA A 75 1.82 -12.17 -45.53
CA ALA A 75 2.63 -12.70 -46.62
C ALA A 75 2.72 -11.67 -47.76
N PRO A 76 3.89 -11.55 -48.41
CA PRO A 76 3.98 -12.22 -49.71
C PRO A 76 5.38 -12.78 -50.04
N ALA A 77 5.35 -13.84 -50.84
CA ALA A 77 6.34 -14.14 -51.87
C ALA A 77 7.81 -14.39 -51.46
N SER A 78 8.17 -15.67 -51.35
CA SER A 78 9.35 -16.18 -52.08
C SER A 78 9.34 -17.71 -52.14
N ASP A 79 9.10 -18.20 -53.35
CA ASP A 79 9.87 -19.26 -53.99
C ASP A 79 9.74 -20.70 -53.48
N GLN A 80 8.66 -21.34 -53.89
CA GLN A 80 8.66 -22.77 -54.17
C GLN A 80 8.10 -23.00 -55.57
N THR A 81 8.96 -23.02 -56.60
CA THR A 81 8.69 -23.74 -57.87
C THR A 81 10.02 -23.99 -58.62
N ARG A 82 10.57 -25.20 -58.45
CA ARG A 82 10.86 -26.14 -59.55
C ARG A 82 11.49 -25.54 -60.82
N SER A 83 12.81 -25.72 -60.99
CA SER A 83 13.48 -26.34 -62.16
C SER A 83 14.98 -26.37 -61.96
#